data_AF-A0A7W7H857-F1
#
_entry.id   AF-A0A7W7H857-F1
#
_cell.length_a   1.000
_cell.length_b   1.000
_cell.length_c   1.000
_cell.angle_alpha   90.00
_cell.angle_beta   90.00
_cell.angle_gamma   90.00
#
_symmetry.space_group_name_H-M   'P 1'
#
loop_
_entity.id
_entity.type
_entity.pdbx_description
1 polymer ?
#
loop_
_entity_poly.entity_id
_entity_poly.type
_entity_poly.pdbx_seq_one_letter_code
_entity_poly.pdbx_strand_id
1 'polypeptide(L)'
;MLGGPAEESLGKAEGRDGQMDAALAALYDAGGDGTGTPAKRSAGLGGSAPKVARWLGDIREYFPSTVVQVMQADAIERLDLTRLLLEPEMLAAVEPDVHLVGTLLSLNRVMPEATKDAARQVVRTVVEQLERRIAQQTRAAVSGALNRAARINRPRQADIDWDRTIRANLKHYQAEHRTVIPERLIGYGRRTTAVQRDVILCVDQSGSMAASVVFSGVFAAVLASMRSLRTSLVVFDTAVVDLTEQLSDPVEVLFGTQLGGGTDINRAIGYSQQLITRPRDSIFVLISDLYEGGVRADMLRRVAEMTAAGVQVVVLLALSDEGAPAYDHENAAALAALGVPAFACTPDAFPELMAAAIERRDLTAFAARFADQKASG
;
A
#
# COMPACT_ATOMS: atom_id res chain seq x y z
N MET A 1 3.58 -38.76 -1.25
CA MET A 1 4.48 -37.65 -0.89
C MET A 1 4.41 -37.47 0.61
N LEU A 2 5.29 -38.12 1.36
CA LEU A 2 5.32 -38.07 2.82
C LEU A 2 6.75 -37.80 3.33
N GLY A 3 7.72 -37.58 2.43
CA GLY A 3 9.12 -37.29 2.75
C GLY A 3 9.94 -38.50 3.21
N GLY A 4 11.25 -38.28 3.38
CA GLY A 4 12.23 -39.27 3.83
C GLY A 4 11.85 -40.07 5.09
N PRO A 5 11.20 -39.48 6.11
CA PRO A 5 10.77 -40.23 7.31
C PRO A 5 9.70 -41.30 7.05
N ALA A 6 8.97 -41.22 5.93
CA ALA A 6 7.94 -42.18 5.56
C ALA A 6 8.46 -43.31 4.66
N GLU A 7 9.67 -43.19 4.10
CA GLU A 7 10.28 -44.22 3.25
C GLU A 7 10.46 -45.56 3.99
N GLU A 8 10.75 -45.51 5.29
CA GLU A 8 10.99 -46.68 6.13
C GLU A 8 9.71 -47.50 6.39
N SER A 9 8.53 -46.88 6.24
CA SER A 9 7.22 -47.51 6.52
C SER A 9 6.38 -47.81 5.27
N LEU A 10 6.55 -47.06 4.18
CA LEU A 10 5.68 -47.12 2.99
C LEU A 10 6.41 -47.42 1.68
N GLY A 11 7.75 -47.47 1.69
CA GLY A 11 8.57 -47.64 0.49
C GLY A 11 8.75 -46.35 -0.32
N LYS A 12 9.69 -46.37 -1.27
CA LYS A 12 10.00 -45.20 -2.13
C LYS A 12 8.90 -44.98 -3.17
N ALA A 13 8.46 -43.74 -3.33
CA ALA A 13 7.61 -43.36 -4.45
C ALA A 13 8.42 -43.44 -5.76
N GLU A 14 7.89 -44.14 -6.77
CA GLU A 14 8.53 -44.31 -8.08
C GLU A 14 7.91 -43.41 -9.16
N GLY A 15 8.69 -43.04 -10.18
CA GLY A 15 8.22 -42.20 -11.29
C GLY A 15 8.03 -40.72 -10.92
N ARG A 16 6.94 -40.11 -11.40
CA ARG A 16 6.62 -38.68 -11.19
C ARG A 16 6.47 -38.35 -9.70
N ASP A 17 5.90 -39.27 -8.92
CA ASP A 17 5.71 -39.07 -7.50
C ASP A 17 7.02 -39.10 -6.71
N GLY A 18 8.01 -39.88 -7.16
CA GLY A 18 9.35 -39.88 -6.55
C GLY A 18 10.14 -38.60 -6.80
N GLN A 19 9.97 -37.99 -7.97
CA GLN A 19 10.63 -36.73 -8.33
C GLN A 19 10.05 -35.54 -7.55
N MET A 20 8.74 -35.54 -7.34
CA MET A 20 8.04 -34.56 -6.49
C MET A 20 8.43 -34.71 -5.01
N ASP A 21 8.53 -35.93 -4.49
CA ASP A 21 8.95 -36.16 -3.10
C ASP A 21 10.42 -35.75 -2.89
N ALA A 22 11.29 -35.98 -3.89
CA ALA A 22 12.67 -35.51 -3.88
C ALA A 22 12.80 -33.98 -3.95
N ALA A 23 11.95 -33.31 -4.73
CA ALA A 23 11.88 -31.85 -4.74
C ALA A 23 11.39 -31.30 -3.39
N LEU A 24 10.41 -31.94 -2.75
CA LEU A 24 9.95 -31.57 -1.42
C LEU A 24 11.03 -31.79 -0.35
N ALA A 25 11.72 -32.93 -0.37
CA ALA A 25 12.80 -33.23 0.57
C ALA A 25 13.97 -32.24 0.45
N ALA A 26 14.34 -31.84 -0.76
CA ALA A 26 15.39 -30.83 -0.99
C ALA A 26 15.06 -29.46 -0.37
N LEU A 27 13.78 -29.11 -0.24
CA LEU A 27 13.31 -27.88 0.41
C LEU A 27 13.23 -28.04 1.94
N TYR A 28 12.59 -29.11 2.42
CA TYR A 28 12.22 -29.24 3.84
C TYR A 28 13.29 -29.92 4.71
N ASP A 29 14.13 -30.81 4.16
CA ASP A 29 15.19 -31.48 4.93
C ASP A 29 16.49 -30.64 5.01
N ALA A 30 16.57 -29.51 4.30
CA ALA A 30 17.72 -28.60 4.36
C ALA A 30 17.85 -27.85 5.72
N GLY A 31 16.81 -27.89 6.56
CA GLY A 31 16.77 -27.21 7.87
C GLY A 31 16.56 -28.12 9.09
N GLY A 32 16.45 -29.44 8.91
CA GLY A 32 16.14 -30.38 9.99
C GLY A 32 17.37 -31.09 10.57
N ASP A 33 17.91 -30.58 11.68
CA ASP A 33 18.85 -31.33 12.53
C ASP A 33 18.14 -32.56 13.13
N GLY A 34 18.45 -33.73 12.59
CA GLY A 34 18.12 -35.03 13.17
C GLY A 34 19.39 -35.84 13.40
N THR A 35 19.75 -36.04 14.69
CA THR A 35 20.85 -36.84 15.24
C THR A 35 22.22 -36.15 15.36
N GLY A 36 22.71 -36.08 16.60
CA GLY A 36 23.71 -35.11 17.03
C GLY A 36 25.16 -35.42 16.66
N THR A 37 25.90 -34.38 16.27
CA THR A 37 27.31 -34.16 16.62
C THR A 37 27.66 -32.68 16.40
N PRO A 38 28.34 -31.96 17.32
CA PRO A 38 28.68 -30.56 17.11
C PRO A 38 29.96 -30.43 16.29
N ALA A 39 29.83 -30.24 14.97
CA ALA A 39 30.96 -29.86 14.11
C ALA A 39 30.76 -28.43 13.58
N LYS A 40 31.78 -27.60 13.83
CA LYS A 40 31.89 -26.18 13.45
C LYS A 40 31.41 -25.93 12.00
N ARG A 41 30.28 -25.23 11.85
CA ARG A 41 29.80 -24.73 10.54
C ARG A 41 30.60 -23.48 10.14
N SER A 42 31.48 -23.62 9.16
CA SER A 42 31.92 -22.50 8.32
C SER A 42 30.91 -22.36 7.18
N ALA A 43 30.09 -21.31 7.22
CA ALA A 43 29.11 -20.98 6.20
C ALA A 43 29.80 -20.56 4.88
N GLY A 44 29.89 -21.48 3.93
CA GLY A 44 30.26 -21.22 2.55
C GLY A 44 29.12 -21.68 1.63
N LEU A 45 28.25 -20.75 1.22
CA LEU A 45 27.10 -20.97 0.33
C LEU A 45 27.49 -21.11 -1.16
N GLY A 46 28.61 -21.75 -1.47
CA GLY A 46 29.03 -21.96 -2.87
C GLY A 46 28.31 -23.13 -3.57
N GLY A 47 27.80 -24.10 -2.79
CA GLY A 47 27.22 -25.33 -3.32
C GLY A 47 25.69 -25.40 -3.38
N SER A 48 24.98 -24.38 -2.86
CA SER A 48 23.52 -24.42 -2.68
C SER A 48 22.75 -23.68 -3.78
N ALA A 49 23.35 -22.71 -4.46
CA ALA A 49 22.70 -21.96 -5.54
C ALA A 49 22.22 -22.83 -6.72
N PRO A 50 23.04 -23.72 -7.33
CA PRO A 50 22.59 -24.54 -8.45
C PRO A 50 21.55 -25.61 -8.09
N LYS A 51 21.47 -26.00 -6.81
CA LYS A 51 20.46 -26.98 -6.33
C LYS A 51 19.08 -26.34 -6.18
N VAL A 52 19.03 -25.09 -5.74
CA VAL A 52 17.78 -24.33 -5.58
C VAL A 52 17.21 -23.90 -6.94
N ALA A 53 18.06 -23.53 -7.90
CA ALA A 53 17.63 -23.24 -9.27
C ALA A 53 17.02 -24.47 -9.96
N ARG A 54 17.65 -25.65 -9.80
CA ARG A 54 17.11 -26.91 -10.32
C ARG A 54 15.78 -27.28 -9.65
N TRP A 55 15.70 -27.14 -8.33
CA TRP A 55 14.49 -27.37 -7.55
C TRP A 55 13.30 -26.49 -7.99
N LEU A 56 13.54 -25.21 -8.26
CA LEU A 56 12.51 -24.29 -8.76
C LEU A 56 12.04 -24.65 -10.17
N GLY A 57 12.93 -25.21 -11.01
CA GLY A 57 12.56 -25.80 -12.30
C GLY A 57 11.69 -27.05 -12.13
N ASP A 58 12.13 -27.97 -11.27
CA ASP A 58 11.47 -29.27 -11.03
C ASP A 58 10.05 -29.07 -10.45
N ILE A 59 9.85 -28.12 -9.52
CA ILE A 59 8.52 -27.84 -8.95
C ILE A 59 7.52 -27.33 -9.99
N ARG A 60 7.97 -26.53 -10.97
CA ARG A 60 7.10 -25.99 -12.04
C ARG A 60 6.65 -27.08 -13.01
N GLU A 61 7.43 -28.14 -13.18
CA GLU A 61 7.07 -29.27 -14.03
C GLU A 61 6.00 -30.16 -13.38
N TYR A 62 6.03 -30.24 -12.04
CA TYR A 62 5.27 -31.25 -11.33
C TYR A 62 4.04 -30.74 -10.56
N PHE A 63 3.97 -29.46 -10.17
CA PHE A 63 2.88 -28.92 -9.34
C PHE A 63 2.00 -27.87 -10.06
N PRO A 64 0.70 -27.79 -9.73
CA PRO A 64 -0.19 -26.72 -10.20
C PRO A 64 0.28 -25.33 -9.71
N SER A 65 0.07 -24.29 -10.53
CA SER A 65 0.57 -22.93 -10.29
C SER A 65 0.23 -22.35 -8.91
N THR A 66 -0.97 -22.64 -8.39
CA THR A 66 -1.40 -22.18 -7.06
C THR A 66 -0.60 -22.81 -5.90
N VAL A 67 -0.15 -24.06 -6.06
CA VAL A 67 0.67 -24.75 -5.04
C VAL A 67 2.13 -24.31 -5.14
N VAL A 68 2.60 -24.09 -6.36
CA VAL A 68 3.94 -23.54 -6.63
C VAL A 68 4.11 -22.18 -5.94
N GLN A 69 3.12 -21.29 -6.04
CA GLN A 69 3.14 -19.98 -5.39
C GLN A 69 3.32 -20.08 -3.87
N VAL A 70 2.54 -20.92 -3.19
CA VAL A 70 2.62 -21.11 -1.73
C VAL A 70 3.97 -21.71 -1.31
N MET A 71 4.47 -22.69 -2.07
CA MET A 71 5.75 -23.33 -1.79
C MET A 71 6.95 -22.41 -2.08
N GLN A 72 6.85 -21.55 -3.08
CA GLN A 72 7.87 -20.55 -3.38
C GLN A 72 7.89 -19.45 -2.31
N ALA A 73 6.73 -18.97 -1.86
CA ALA A 73 6.63 -18.03 -0.75
C ALA A 73 7.24 -18.60 0.54
N ASP A 74 6.89 -19.83 0.93
CA ASP A 74 7.46 -20.49 2.13
C ASP A 74 8.97 -20.74 2.00
N ALA A 75 9.46 -21.05 0.80
CA ALA A 75 10.88 -21.19 0.53
C ALA A 75 11.63 -19.85 0.65
N ILE A 76 11.06 -18.77 0.09
CA ILE A 76 11.63 -17.42 0.16
C ILE A 76 11.73 -16.95 1.62
N GLU A 77 10.73 -17.24 2.45
CA GLU A 77 10.75 -16.92 3.89
C GLU A 77 11.76 -17.75 4.70
N ARG A 78 12.00 -19.02 4.33
CA ARG A 78 12.81 -19.96 5.14
C ARG A 78 14.28 -20.12 4.76
N LEU A 79 14.66 -19.93 3.50
CA LEU A 79 15.97 -20.38 2.99
C LEU A 79 17.08 -19.31 2.90
N ASP A 80 16.96 -18.16 3.59
CA ASP A 80 17.95 -17.06 3.53
C ASP A 80 18.32 -16.70 2.07
N LEU A 81 17.26 -16.71 1.24
CA LEU A 81 17.27 -16.68 -0.23
C LEU A 81 17.61 -15.31 -0.82
N THR A 82 17.85 -14.34 0.05
CA THR A 82 18.38 -13.01 -0.19
C THR A 82 19.53 -12.99 -1.20
N ARG A 83 20.39 -14.03 -1.18
CA ARG A 83 21.53 -14.16 -2.10
C ARG A 83 21.18 -14.67 -3.49
N LEU A 84 20.13 -15.47 -3.67
CA LEU A 84 19.75 -15.99 -5.00
C LEU A 84 18.86 -15.01 -5.77
N LEU A 85 18.18 -14.10 -5.08
CA LEU A 85 17.54 -12.93 -5.70
C LEU A 85 18.57 -11.95 -6.30
N LEU A 86 19.86 -12.12 -6.02
CA LEU A 86 20.94 -11.35 -6.66
C LEU A 86 21.35 -11.92 -8.03
N GLU A 87 20.87 -13.11 -8.40
CA GLU A 87 21.14 -13.73 -9.69
C GLU A 87 20.05 -13.34 -10.71
N PRO A 88 20.40 -12.65 -11.82
CA PRO A 88 19.42 -12.15 -12.79
C PRO A 88 18.50 -13.23 -13.39
N GLU A 89 19.02 -14.45 -13.56
CA GLU A 89 18.28 -15.59 -14.13
C GLU A 89 17.16 -16.06 -13.20
N MET A 90 17.36 -15.97 -11.89
CA MET A 90 16.36 -16.35 -10.88
C MET A 90 15.23 -15.33 -10.79
N LEU A 91 15.55 -14.03 -10.89
CA LEU A 91 14.55 -12.96 -10.89
C LEU A 91 13.57 -13.07 -12.07
N ALA A 92 14.03 -13.55 -13.22
CA ALA A 92 13.17 -13.77 -14.39
C ALA A 92 12.24 -15.01 -14.24
N ALA A 93 12.56 -15.92 -13.32
CA ALA A 93 11.84 -17.18 -13.13
C ALA A 93 10.76 -17.11 -12.03
N VAL A 94 10.84 -16.14 -11.12
CA VAL A 94 9.89 -15.94 -10.02
C VAL A 94 8.69 -15.12 -10.51
N GLU A 95 7.49 -15.48 -10.05
CA GLU A 95 6.29 -14.69 -10.35
C GLU A 95 6.36 -13.33 -9.65
N PRO A 96 6.24 -12.21 -10.39
CA PRO A 96 6.35 -10.90 -9.78
C PRO A 96 5.12 -10.61 -8.89
N ASP A 97 5.34 -10.50 -7.58
CA ASP A 97 4.32 -10.06 -6.62
C ASP A 97 4.81 -8.88 -5.77
N VAL A 98 3.91 -8.31 -4.95
CA VAL A 98 4.21 -7.16 -4.10
C VAL A 98 5.24 -7.50 -3.00
N HIS A 99 5.27 -8.75 -2.53
CA HIS A 99 6.18 -9.20 -1.49
C HIS A 99 7.62 -9.29 -2.03
N LEU A 100 7.80 -9.81 -3.24
CA LEU A 100 9.05 -9.81 -3.97
C LEU A 100 9.56 -8.39 -4.20
N VAL A 101 8.69 -7.45 -4.58
CA VAL A 101 9.07 -6.04 -4.70
C VAL A 101 9.57 -5.50 -3.36
N GLY A 102 8.85 -5.73 -2.26
CA GLY A 102 9.30 -5.34 -0.92
C GLY A 102 10.67 -5.92 -0.57
N THR A 103 10.89 -7.19 -0.89
CA THR A 103 12.18 -7.87 -0.70
C THR A 103 13.28 -7.24 -1.55
N LEU A 104 13.07 -7.00 -2.84
CA LEU A 104 14.03 -6.36 -3.73
C LEU A 104 14.42 -4.95 -3.27
N LEU A 105 13.45 -4.19 -2.76
CA LEU A 105 13.67 -2.85 -2.23
C LEU A 105 14.51 -2.89 -0.94
N SER A 106 14.29 -3.88 -0.06
CA SER A 106 15.13 -4.07 1.14
C SER A 106 16.60 -4.38 0.79
N LEU A 107 16.83 -5.00 -0.37
CA LEU A 107 18.16 -5.39 -0.85
C LEU A 107 18.82 -4.36 -1.75
N ASN A 108 18.16 -3.24 -2.02
CA ASN A 108 18.61 -2.21 -2.96
C ASN A 108 20.05 -1.71 -2.68
N ARG A 109 20.45 -1.63 -1.39
CA ARG A 109 21.82 -1.20 -1.00
C ARG A 109 22.90 -2.24 -1.28
N VAL A 110 22.56 -3.53 -1.20
CA VAL A 110 23.52 -4.66 -1.28
C VAL A 110 23.56 -5.25 -2.69
N MET A 111 22.59 -4.90 -3.54
CA MET A 111 22.45 -5.42 -4.89
C MET A 111 23.56 -4.89 -5.83
N PRO A 112 24.28 -5.78 -6.55
CA PRO A 112 25.22 -5.37 -7.59
C PRO A 112 24.53 -4.58 -8.70
N GLU A 113 25.24 -3.61 -9.31
CA GLU A 113 24.68 -2.74 -10.34
C GLU A 113 24.11 -3.54 -11.53
N ALA A 114 24.78 -4.63 -11.91
CA ALA A 114 24.34 -5.53 -12.98
C ALA A 114 22.98 -6.21 -12.70
N THR A 115 22.61 -6.37 -11.44
CA THR A 115 21.32 -6.99 -11.04
C THR A 115 20.22 -5.95 -10.82
N LYS A 116 20.57 -4.68 -10.58
CA LYS A 116 19.59 -3.61 -10.36
C LYS A 116 18.66 -3.40 -11.55
N ASP A 117 19.17 -3.52 -12.77
CA ASP A 117 18.35 -3.38 -13.97
C ASP A 117 17.32 -4.52 -14.10
N ALA A 118 17.73 -5.76 -13.80
CA ALA A 118 16.82 -6.90 -13.77
C ALA A 118 15.75 -6.73 -12.67
N ALA A 119 16.15 -6.31 -11.46
CA ALA A 119 15.22 -6.03 -10.38
C ALA A 119 14.24 -4.90 -10.76
N ARG A 120 14.72 -3.83 -11.40
CA ARG A 120 13.86 -2.74 -11.91
C ARG A 120 12.84 -3.24 -12.92
N GLN A 121 13.21 -4.16 -13.80
CA GLN A 121 12.29 -4.73 -14.78
C GLN A 121 11.18 -5.56 -14.10
N VAL A 122 11.54 -6.35 -13.09
CA VAL A 122 10.57 -7.12 -12.30
C VAL A 122 9.62 -6.19 -11.55
N VAL A 123 10.15 -5.19 -10.84
CA VAL A 123 9.35 -4.18 -10.13
C VAL A 123 8.44 -3.43 -11.09
N ARG A 124 8.92 -3.05 -12.28
CA ARG A 124 8.12 -2.37 -13.30
C ARG A 124 6.93 -3.22 -13.74
N THR A 125 7.15 -4.53 -13.93
CA THR A 125 6.07 -5.47 -14.29
C THR A 125 4.96 -5.48 -13.23
N VAL A 126 5.33 -5.55 -11.94
CA VAL A 126 4.35 -5.52 -10.83
C VAL A 126 3.65 -4.18 -10.75
N VAL A 127 4.40 -3.08 -10.83
CA VAL A 127 3.87 -1.72 -10.76
C VAL A 127 2.88 -1.45 -11.90
N GLU A 128 3.18 -1.87 -13.13
CA GLU A 128 2.28 -1.72 -14.26
C GLU A 128 0.99 -2.52 -14.10
N GLN A 129 1.08 -3.77 -13.62
CA GLN A 129 -0.09 -4.60 -13.34
C GLN A 129 -0.96 -3.96 -12.26
N LEU A 130 -0.33 -3.46 -11.20
CA LEU A 130 -1.00 -2.80 -10.10
C LEU A 130 -1.67 -1.50 -10.52
N GLU A 131 -0.97 -0.68 -11.32
CA GLU A 131 -1.52 0.56 -11.87
C GLU A 131 -2.74 0.25 -12.75
N ARG A 132 -2.66 -0.75 -13.64
CA ARG A 132 -3.81 -1.14 -14.48
C ARG A 132 -5.03 -1.54 -13.64
N ARG A 133 -4.82 -2.28 -12.55
CA ARG A 133 -5.90 -2.71 -11.63
C ARG A 133 -6.55 -1.51 -10.94
N ILE A 134 -5.73 -0.61 -10.39
CA ILE A 134 -6.20 0.39 -9.41
C ILE A 134 -6.52 1.76 -10.03
N ALA A 135 -5.87 2.13 -11.14
CA ALA A 135 -5.87 3.50 -11.59
C ALA A 135 -7.24 3.97 -12.12
N GLN A 136 -8.00 3.10 -12.81
CA GLN A 136 -9.32 3.47 -13.31
C GLN A 136 -10.30 3.76 -12.17
N GLN A 137 -10.37 2.88 -11.17
CA GLN A 137 -11.24 3.04 -10.00
C GLN A 137 -10.85 4.29 -9.20
N THR A 138 -9.55 4.50 -8.97
CA THR A 138 -9.02 5.68 -8.28
C THR A 138 -9.42 6.97 -8.99
N ARG A 139 -9.14 7.08 -10.29
CA ARG A 139 -9.48 8.27 -11.09
C ARG A 139 -10.99 8.52 -11.07
N ALA A 140 -11.81 7.49 -11.20
CA ALA A 140 -13.27 7.62 -11.19
C ALA A 140 -13.80 8.10 -9.83
N ALA A 141 -13.39 7.47 -8.73
CA ALA A 141 -13.83 7.80 -7.38
C ALA A 141 -13.40 9.21 -6.99
N VAL A 142 -12.12 9.54 -7.18
CA VAL A 142 -11.54 10.84 -6.81
C VAL A 142 -12.09 11.96 -7.69
N SER A 143 -12.18 11.78 -9.01
CA SER A 143 -12.76 12.80 -9.90
C SER A 143 -14.24 13.04 -9.58
N GLY A 144 -14.99 11.97 -9.28
CA GLY A 144 -16.38 12.06 -8.84
C GLY A 144 -16.53 12.86 -7.55
N ALA A 145 -15.66 12.59 -6.58
CA ALA A 145 -15.63 13.30 -5.30
C ALA A 145 -15.26 14.77 -5.45
N LEU A 146 -14.25 15.11 -6.25
CA LEU A 146 -13.87 16.49 -6.55
C LEU A 146 -15.00 17.26 -7.21
N ASN A 147 -15.67 16.65 -8.19
CA ASN A 147 -16.84 17.25 -8.85
C ASN A 147 -18.02 17.43 -7.90
N ARG A 148 -18.17 16.59 -6.87
CA ARG A 148 -19.19 16.77 -5.81
C ARG A 148 -18.80 17.86 -4.84
N ALA A 149 -17.54 17.87 -4.39
CA ALA A 149 -17.01 18.83 -3.43
C ALA A 149 -16.93 20.26 -4.00
N ALA A 150 -16.71 20.41 -5.31
CA ALA A 150 -16.71 21.71 -5.98
C ALA A 150 -18.10 22.36 -6.08
N ARG A 151 -19.19 21.64 -5.78
CA ARG A 151 -20.57 22.16 -5.91
C ARG A 151 -20.84 23.30 -4.94
N ILE A 152 -21.63 24.25 -5.39
CA ILE A 152 -21.89 25.49 -4.66
C ILE A 152 -23.38 25.56 -4.33
N ASN A 153 -23.71 25.83 -3.05
CA ASN A 153 -25.10 25.98 -2.57
C ASN A 153 -25.64 27.43 -2.68
N ARG A 154 -24.84 28.35 -3.24
CA ARG A 154 -25.24 29.71 -3.64
C ARG A 154 -24.65 30.04 -5.02
N PRO A 155 -25.08 29.32 -6.07
CA PRO A 155 -24.59 29.60 -7.41
C PRO A 155 -25.11 30.93 -7.93
N ARG A 156 -24.36 31.55 -8.86
CA ARG A 156 -24.90 32.62 -9.69
C ARG A 156 -25.95 32.03 -10.63
N GLN A 157 -26.87 32.85 -11.13
CA GLN A 157 -27.98 32.39 -11.96
C GLN A 157 -27.53 31.54 -13.18
N ALA A 158 -26.39 31.89 -13.78
CA ALA A 158 -25.81 31.16 -14.91
C ALA A 158 -25.22 29.78 -14.56
N ASP A 159 -24.91 29.54 -13.29
CA ASP A 159 -24.23 28.34 -12.81
C ASP A 159 -25.21 27.34 -12.14
N ILE A 160 -26.53 27.61 -12.16
CA ILE A 160 -27.55 26.77 -11.51
C ILE A 160 -27.73 25.45 -12.27
N ASP A 161 -27.62 24.34 -11.54
CA ASP A 161 -28.07 23.02 -11.99
C ASP A 161 -29.57 22.93 -11.76
N TRP A 162 -30.35 23.33 -12.76
CA TRP A 162 -31.81 23.45 -12.66
C TRP A 162 -32.49 22.12 -12.37
N ASP A 163 -32.09 21.04 -13.04
CA ASP A 163 -32.69 19.72 -12.85
C ASP A 163 -32.52 19.24 -11.40
N ARG A 164 -31.31 19.38 -10.85
CA ARG A 164 -31.03 18.98 -9.46
C ARG A 164 -31.62 19.94 -8.43
N THR A 165 -31.66 21.24 -8.74
CA THR A 165 -32.34 22.25 -7.94
C THR A 165 -33.83 21.97 -7.87
N ILE A 166 -34.49 21.64 -8.99
CA ILE A 166 -35.91 21.28 -9.01
C ILE A 166 -36.12 20.04 -8.14
N ARG A 167 -35.38 18.95 -8.38
CA ARG A 167 -35.51 17.71 -7.59
C ARG A 167 -35.34 17.92 -6.09
N ALA A 168 -34.36 18.72 -5.69
CA ALA A 168 -34.10 19.02 -4.28
C ALA A 168 -35.22 19.84 -3.61
N ASN A 169 -35.99 20.59 -4.40
CA ASN A 169 -37.04 21.49 -3.93
C ASN A 169 -38.45 21.00 -4.29
N LEU A 170 -38.62 19.81 -4.87
CA LEU A 170 -39.96 19.27 -5.23
C LEU A 170 -40.93 19.24 -4.04
N LYS A 171 -40.42 19.11 -2.81
CA LYS A 171 -41.20 19.21 -1.57
C LYS A 171 -41.85 20.59 -1.35
N HIS A 172 -41.43 21.61 -2.09
CA HIS A 172 -41.96 22.99 -2.08
C HIS A 172 -42.75 23.32 -3.35
N TYR A 173 -43.27 22.31 -4.04
CA TYR A 173 -44.15 22.52 -5.19
C TYR A 173 -45.47 23.14 -4.74
N GLN A 174 -45.84 24.27 -5.35
CA GLN A 174 -47.13 24.92 -5.13
C GLN A 174 -48.05 24.63 -6.32
N ALA A 175 -49.06 23.78 -6.08
CA ALA A 175 -49.99 23.34 -7.11
C ALA A 175 -50.80 24.49 -7.72
N GLU A 176 -51.21 25.46 -6.90
CA GLU A 176 -51.96 26.66 -7.34
C GLU A 176 -51.18 27.48 -8.38
N HIS A 177 -49.86 27.60 -8.20
CA HIS A 177 -48.99 28.37 -9.09
C HIS A 177 -48.25 27.51 -10.12
N ARG A 178 -48.45 26.19 -10.09
CA ARG A 178 -47.72 25.19 -10.91
C ARG A 178 -46.20 25.40 -10.91
N THR A 179 -45.65 25.85 -9.78
CA THR A 179 -44.25 26.30 -9.67
C THR A 179 -43.58 25.69 -8.46
N VAL A 180 -42.29 25.37 -8.58
CA VAL A 180 -41.43 24.97 -7.47
C VAL A 180 -40.68 26.20 -6.97
N ILE A 181 -40.84 26.56 -5.69
CA ILE A 181 -40.07 27.64 -5.07
C ILE A 181 -38.73 27.06 -4.58
N PRO A 182 -37.59 27.49 -5.13
CA PRO A 182 -36.31 26.95 -4.71
C PRO A 182 -35.86 27.58 -3.39
N GLU A 183 -35.93 26.82 -2.29
CA GLU A 183 -35.28 27.14 -1.01
C GLU A 183 -33.76 26.92 -1.11
N ARG A 184 -33.35 25.82 -1.77
CA ARG A 184 -31.95 25.44 -1.94
C ARG A 184 -31.54 25.45 -3.41
N LEU A 185 -30.72 26.42 -3.81
CA LEU A 185 -30.10 26.46 -5.14
C LEU A 185 -28.85 25.58 -5.16
N ILE A 186 -28.74 24.69 -6.15
CA ILE A 186 -27.57 23.86 -6.37
C ILE A 186 -26.97 24.28 -7.70
N GLY A 187 -25.68 24.60 -7.74
CA GLY A 187 -25.01 24.90 -8.99
C GLY A 187 -23.79 24.06 -9.25
N TYR A 188 -23.38 24.09 -10.53
CA TYR A 188 -22.13 23.53 -10.97
C TYR A 188 -20.99 24.29 -10.29
N GLY A 189 -20.11 23.55 -9.61
CA GLY A 189 -18.78 24.08 -9.33
C GLY A 189 -18.14 24.47 -10.65
N ARG A 190 -17.64 25.70 -10.77
CA ARG A 190 -16.88 26.06 -11.97
C ARG A 190 -15.82 24.98 -12.20
N ARG A 191 -15.75 24.43 -13.42
CA ARG A 191 -14.64 23.56 -13.85
C ARG A 191 -13.38 24.43 -13.90
N THR A 192 -12.83 24.76 -12.75
CA THR A 192 -11.52 25.39 -12.67
C THR A 192 -10.51 24.30 -12.95
N THR A 193 -9.66 24.54 -13.94
CA THR A 193 -8.41 23.80 -14.18
C THR A 193 -7.38 23.94 -13.05
N ALA A 194 -7.73 24.67 -11.98
CA ALA A 194 -6.94 24.87 -10.80
C ALA A 194 -6.99 23.66 -9.85
N VAL A 195 -5.91 23.50 -9.09
CA VAL A 195 -5.79 22.51 -8.02
C VAL A 195 -6.91 22.71 -6.99
N GLN A 196 -7.81 21.74 -6.91
CA GLN A 196 -8.96 21.78 -6.01
C GLN A 196 -8.59 21.31 -4.60
N ARG A 197 -7.69 20.33 -4.48
CA ARG A 197 -7.23 19.79 -3.19
C ARG A 197 -5.74 19.47 -3.22
N ASP A 198 -5.11 19.64 -2.06
CA ASP A 198 -3.73 19.21 -1.82
C ASP A 198 -3.77 17.87 -1.08
N VAL A 199 -3.04 16.86 -1.55
CA VAL A 199 -2.92 15.55 -0.92
C VAL A 199 -1.46 15.32 -0.55
N ILE A 200 -1.17 15.11 0.72
CA ILE A 200 0.15 14.75 1.20
C ILE A 200 0.08 13.32 1.72
N LEU A 201 0.78 12.40 1.05
CA LEU A 201 0.97 11.03 1.50
C LEU A 201 2.30 10.96 2.26
N CYS A 202 2.24 10.58 3.52
CA CYS A 202 3.40 10.41 4.39
C CYS A 202 3.52 8.93 4.74
N VAL A 203 4.55 8.26 4.22
CA VAL A 203 4.64 6.80 4.20
C VAL A 203 5.87 6.32 4.95
N ASP A 204 5.64 5.44 5.92
CA ASP A 204 6.66 4.76 6.70
C ASP A 204 7.37 3.68 5.86
N GLN A 205 8.70 3.68 5.90
CA GLN A 205 9.58 2.73 5.22
C GLN A 205 10.19 1.70 6.17
N SER A 206 9.59 1.49 7.33
CA SER A 206 9.92 0.35 8.17
C SER A 206 9.71 -0.98 7.41
N GLY A 207 10.45 -2.01 7.78
CA GLY A 207 10.40 -3.31 7.08
C GLY A 207 9.00 -3.94 7.09
N SER A 208 8.23 -3.74 8.16
CA SER A 208 6.82 -4.14 8.28
C SER A 208 5.90 -3.46 7.25
N MET A 209 6.34 -2.33 6.68
CA MET A 209 5.54 -1.49 5.80
C MET A 209 5.88 -1.67 4.32
N ALA A 210 6.71 -2.65 3.95
CA ALA A 210 7.17 -2.85 2.57
C ALA A 210 6.02 -2.92 1.54
N ALA A 211 4.98 -3.72 1.80
CA ALA A 211 3.81 -3.80 0.94
C ALA A 211 3.07 -2.44 0.83
N SER A 212 2.88 -1.77 1.98
CA SER A 212 2.25 -0.45 2.06
C SER A 212 3.01 0.59 1.25
N VAL A 213 4.34 0.57 1.24
CA VAL A 213 5.17 1.46 0.42
C VAL A 213 4.91 1.26 -1.07
N VAL A 214 4.80 0.00 -1.52
CA VAL A 214 4.52 -0.33 -2.94
C VAL A 214 3.18 0.23 -3.38
N PHE A 215 2.10 -0.10 -2.66
CA PHE A 215 0.78 0.40 -3.00
C PHE A 215 0.72 1.93 -2.93
N SER A 216 1.31 2.53 -1.89
CA SER A 216 1.32 3.99 -1.71
C SER A 216 2.04 4.70 -2.84
N GLY A 217 3.16 4.17 -3.33
CA GLY A 217 3.88 4.71 -4.48
C GLY A 217 3.04 4.72 -5.75
N VAL A 218 2.34 3.61 -6.04
CA VAL A 218 1.45 3.52 -7.20
C VAL A 218 0.25 4.46 -7.07
N PHE A 219 -0.41 4.51 -5.90
CA PHE A 219 -1.49 5.45 -5.66
C PHE A 219 -1.04 6.90 -5.78
N ALA A 220 0.14 7.24 -5.24
CA ALA A 220 0.70 8.58 -5.33
C ALA A 220 0.91 9.00 -6.79
N ALA A 221 1.47 8.13 -7.62
CA ALA A 221 1.66 8.38 -9.06
C ALA A 221 0.32 8.57 -9.79
N VAL A 222 -0.68 7.72 -9.49
CA VAL A 222 -2.04 7.86 -10.06
C VAL A 222 -2.68 9.19 -9.65
N LEU A 223 -2.62 9.56 -8.37
CA LEU A 223 -3.15 10.84 -7.88
C LEU A 223 -2.41 12.03 -8.48
N ALA A 224 -1.08 11.96 -8.62
CA ALA A 224 -0.26 13.00 -9.23
C ALA A 224 -0.60 13.23 -10.72
N SER A 225 -1.03 12.19 -11.43
CA SER A 225 -1.52 12.33 -12.81
C SER A 225 -2.81 13.16 -12.95
N MET A 226 -3.52 13.42 -11.83
CA MET A 226 -4.78 14.17 -11.81
C MET A 226 -4.54 15.66 -11.61
N ARG A 227 -4.74 16.46 -12.67
CA ARG A 227 -4.52 17.93 -12.65
C ARG A 227 -5.30 18.71 -11.58
N SER A 228 -6.41 18.15 -11.10
CA SER A 228 -7.24 18.75 -10.06
C SER A 228 -6.69 18.53 -8.64
N LEU A 229 -5.63 17.73 -8.49
CA LEU A 229 -4.93 17.46 -7.24
C LEU A 229 -3.50 17.96 -7.33
N ARG A 230 -2.98 18.42 -6.19
CA ARG A 230 -1.54 18.55 -5.98
C ARG A 230 -1.16 17.46 -5.00
N THR A 231 -0.40 16.49 -5.48
CA THR A 231 0.02 15.34 -4.68
C THR A 231 1.48 15.53 -4.27
N SER A 232 1.75 15.36 -2.98
CA SER A 232 3.10 15.26 -2.44
C SER A 232 3.28 13.89 -1.81
N LEU A 233 4.45 13.29 -2.00
CA LEU A 233 4.80 12.01 -1.40
C LEU A 233 6.04 12.20 -0.55
N VAL A 234 5.85 12.08 0.75
CA VAL A 234 6.92 12.11 1.75
C VAL A 234 7.08 10.69 2.26
N VAL A 235 8.31 10.22 2.27
CA VAL A 235 8.62 8.91 2.81
C VAL A 235 9.63 9.05 3.93
N PHE A 236 9.54 8.20 4.94
CA PHE A 236 10.36 8.37 6.13
C PHE A 236 10.75 7.06 6.81
N ASP A 237 11.89 7.12 7.47
CA ASP A 237 12.41 6.18 8.45
C ASP A 237 12.93 7.02 9.65
N THR A 238 14.25 7.11 9.86
CA THR A 238 14.93 8.10 10.70
C THR A 238 15.17 9.44 10.00
N ALA A 239 15.16 9.44 8.66
CA ALA A 239 15.25 10.60 7.81
C ALA A 239 13.93 10.79 7.07
N VAL A 240 13.73 12.01 6.56
CA VAL A 240 12.56 12.36 5.76
C VAL A 240 13.03 12.66 4.35
N VAL A 241 12.45 12.00 3.37
CA VAL A 241 12.73 12.17 1.95
C VAL A 241 11.45 12.58 1.24
N ASP A 242 11.52 13.67 0.49
CA ASP A 242 10.41 14.10 -0.38
C ASP A 242 10.62 13.50 -1.77
N LEU A 243 9.70 12.62 -2.18
CA LEU A 243 9.70 11.95 -3.48
C LEU A 243 8.67 12.54 -4.45
N THR A 244 8.19 13.77 -4.18
CA THR A 244 7.17 14.44 -5.00
C THR A 244 7.61 14.60 -6.46
N GLU A 245 8.90 14.83 -6.72
CA GLU A 245 9.43 15.01 -8.08
C GLU A 245 9.46 13.71 -8.90
N GLN A 246 9.55 12.57 -8.22
CA GLN A 246 9.65 11.24 -8.84
C GLN A 246 8.28 10.62 -9.13
N LEU A 247 7.17 11.28 -8.76
CA LEU A 247 5.80 10.77 -8.94
C LEU A 247 5.40 10.48 -10.39
N SER A 248 6.19 10.90 -11.38
CA SER A 248 5.99 10.54 -12.79
C SER A 248 6.38 9.09 -13.12
N ASP A 249 7.30 8.47 -12.36
CA ASP A 249 7.65 7.06 -12.50
C ASP A 249 7.54 6.36 -11.13
N PRO A 250 6.47 5.60 -10.85
CA PRO A 250 6.33 4.88 -9.60
C PRO A 250 7.48 3.88 -9.35
N VAL A 251 8.18 3.40 -10.38
CA VAL A 251 9.39 2.58 -10.17
C VAL A 251 10.51 3.42 -9.55
N GLU A 252 10.74 4.64 -10.04
CA GLU A 252 11.74 5.54 -9.45
C GLU A 252 11.40 5.92 -8.01
N VAL A 253 10.11 6.14 -7.71
CA VAL A 253 9.64 6.33 -6.33
C VAL A 253 10.06 5.16 -5.45
N LEU A 254 9.77 3.93 -5.87
CA LEU A 254 10.10 2.74 -5.09
C LEU A 254 11.61 2.55 -4.91
N PHE A 255 12.43 2.74 -5.95
CA PHE A 255 13.89 2.65 -5.79
C PHE A 255 14.51 3.84 -5.03
N GLY A 256 13.79 4.97 -4.94
CA GLY A 256 14.11 6.09 -4.05
C GLY A 256 13.79 5.80 -2.58
N THR A 257 13.01 4.76 -2.29
CA THR A 257 12.72 4.31 -0.92
C THR A 257 13.85 3.48 -0.34
N GLN A 258 14.17 3.70 0.94
CA GLN A 258 15.16 2.91 1.66
C GLN A 258 14.44 2.20 2.80
N LEU A 259 14.17 0.91 2.62
CA LEU A 259 13.54 0.10 3.67
C LEU A 259 14.57 -0.23 4.75
N GLY A 260 14.26 0.14 5.99
CA GLY A 260 15.04 -0.22 7.17
C GLY A 260 15.78 0.93 7.85
N GLY A 261 15.68 0.95 9.17
CA GLY A 261 16.07 2.06 10.04
C GLY A 261 15.07 2.15 11.19
N GLY A 262 15.35 2.95 12.21
CA GLY A 262 14.32 3.34 13.18
C GLY A 262 13.24 4.20 12.51
N THR A 263 12.22 4.60 13.27
CA THR A 263 11.09 5.39 12.76
C THR A 263 10.96 6.69 13.55
N ASP A 264 10.92 7.84 12.88
CA ASP A 264 10.64 9.16 13.48
C ASP A 264 9.41 9.79 12.81
N ILE A 265 8.23 9.42 13.31
CA ILE A 265 6.93 9.85 12.78
C ILE A 265 6.75 11.35 13.02
N ASN A 266 7.10 11.83 14.22
CA ASN A 266 7.05 13.25 14.58
C ASN A 266 7.80 14.14 13.58
N ARG A 267 9.02 13.75 13.19
CA ARG A 267 9.82 14.51 12.21
C ARG A 267 9.16 14.51 10.84
N ALA A 268 8.63 13.37 10.40
CA ALA A 268 7.92 13.26 9.13
C ALA A 268 6.68 14.16 9.09
N ILE A 269 5.85 14.13 10.14
CA ILE A 269 4.69 15.04 10.28
C ILE A 269 5.15 16.50 10.29
N GLY A 270 6.22 16.83 11.01
CA GLY A 270 6.78 18.18 11.08
C GLY A 270 7.27 18.71 9.73
N TYR A 271 7.78 17.85 8.86
CA TYR A 271 8.12 18.20 7.47
C TYR A 271 6.85 18.35 6.63
N SER A 272 5.93 17.39 6.69
CA SER A 272 4.67 17.44 5.94
C SER A 272 3.81 18.66 6.29
N GLN A 273 3.84 19.13 7.54
CA GLN A 273 3.19 20.38 7.95
C GLN A 273 3.66 21.60 7.14
N GLN A 274 4.94 21.64 6.74
CA GLN A 274 5.50 22.76 5.96
C GLN A 274 5.01 22.77 4.51
N LEU A 275 4.58 21.61 3.99
CA LEU A 275 4.00 21.49 2.64
C LEU A 275 2.54 21.97 2.58
N ILE A 276 1.87 22.07 3.73
CA ILE A 276 0.47 22.45 3.85
C ILE A 276 0.34 23.97 3.73
N THR A 277 -0.08 24.43 2.55
CA THR A 277 -0.31 25.85 2.27
C THR A 277 -1.78 26.27 2.42
N ARG A 278 -2.71 25.32 2.27
CA ARG A 278 -4.17 25.56 2.33
C ARG A 278 -4.84 24.53 3.25
N PRO A 279 -4.76 24.68 4.58
CA PRO A 279 -5.22 23.65 5.52
C PRO A 279 -6.63 23.12 5.22
N ARG A 280 -7.58 24.01 4.91
CA ARG A 280 -8.96 23.64 4.60
C ARG A 280 -9.16 22.96 3.24
N ASP A 281 -8.17 22.87 2.38
CA ASP A 281 -8.24 22.13 1.13
C ASP A 281 -7.19 21.00 1.09
N SER A 282 -6.52 20.74 2.21
CA SER A 282 -5.47 19.73 2.34
C SER A 282 -5.98 18.45 3.00
N ILE A 283 -5.51 17.32 2.48
CA ILE A 283 -5.69 15.99 3.03
C ILE A 283 -4.30 15.46 3.34
N PHE A 284 -4.08 15.07 4.59
CA PHE A 284 -2.84 14.44 5.03
C PHE A 284 -3.14 12.98 5.36
N VAL A 285 -2.47 12.07 4.68
CA VAL A 285 -2.60 10.63 4.92
C VAL A 285 -1.27 10.11 5.44
N LEU A 286 -1.26 9.67 6.69
CA LEU A 286 -0.12 8.98 7.31
C LEU A 286 -0.31 7.47 7.13
N ILE A 287 0.70 6.78 6.63
CA ILE A 287 0.71 5.33 6.42
C ILE A 287 1.84 4.77 7.26
N SER A 288 1.53 4.25 8.45
CA SER A 288 2.51 3.78 9.45
C SER A 288 1.83 2.84 10.45
N ASP A 289 2.59 1.90 11.00
CA ASP A 289 2.19 1.05 12.12
C ASP A 289 2.17 1.78 13.47
N LEU A 290 2.46 3.10 13.47
CA LEU A 290 2.41 4.01 14.62
C LEU A 290 3.42 3.71 15.73
N TYR A 291 4.42 2.86 15.50
CA TYR A 291 5.53 2.72 16.44
C TYR A 291 6.45 3.94 16.33
N GLU A 292 6.24 4.90 17.23
CA GLU A 292 7.00 6.15 17.26
C GLU A 292 8.36 5.95 17.95
N GLY A 293 9.45 6.20 17.23
CA GLY A 293 10.80 6.28 17.78
C GLY A 293 11.25 7.71 18.14
N GLY A 294 10.47 8.72 17.74
CA GLY A 294 10.64 10.13 18.08
C GLY A 294 9.92 10.56 19.36
N VAL A 295 9.55 11.84 19.43
CA VAL A 295 8.86 12.43 20.59
C VAL A 295 7.35 12.33 20.44
N ARG A 296 6.74 11.29 21.02
CA ARG A 296 5.29 11.02 20.98
C ARG A 296 4.41 12.23 21.33
N ALA A 297 4.79 13.00 22.34
CA ALA A 297 4.01 14.17 22.75
C ALA A 297 3.95 15.25 21.66
N ASP A 298 5.06 15.46 20.94
CA ASP A 298 5.11 16.40 19.82
C ASP A 298 4.39 15.86 18.60
N MET A 299 4.47 14.56 18.32
CA MET A 299 3.68 13.91 17.26
C MET A 299 2.18 14.20 17.44
N LEU A 300 1.64 13.91 18.63
CA LEU A 300 0.22 14.14 18.94
C LEU A 300 -0.15 15.63 18.88
N ARG A 301 0.73 16.51 19.39
CA ARG A 301 0.52 17.96 19.32
C ARG A 301 0.44 18.46 17.88
N ARG A 302 1.35 18.02 16.99
CA ARG A 302 1.36 18.41 15.58
C ARG A 302 0.11 17.94 14.83
N VAL A 303 -0.33 16.70 15.09
CA VAL A 303 -1.59 16.20 14.53
C VAL A 303 -2.76 17.03 15.00
N ALA A 304 -2.83 17.35 16.30
CA ALA A 304 -3.88 18.21 16.84
C ALA A 304 -3.89 19.60 16.19
N GLU A 305 -2.72 20.20 15.98
CA GLU A 305 -2.56 21.49 15.27
C GLU A 305 -3.06 21.43 13.81
N MET A 306 -2.73 20.35 13.09
CA MET A 306 -3.20 20.14 11.71
C MET A 306 -4.72 20.01 11.63
N THR A 307 -5.28 19.17 12.50
CA THR A 307 -6.73 18.96 12.58
C THR A 307 -7.45 20.25 12.96
N ALA A 308 -6.93 21.00 13.94
CA ALA A 308 -7.48 22.29 14.35
C ALA A 308 -7.41 23.35 13.24
N ALA A 309 -6.37 23.32 12.38
CA ALA A 309 -6.26 24.17 11.21
C ALA A 309 -7.26 23.81 10.09
N GLY A 310 -7.91 22.65 10.18
CA GLY A 310 -8.93 22.18 9.23
C GLY A 310 -8.41 21.24 8.14
N VAL A 311 -7.20 20.70 8.33
CA VAL A 311 -6.64 19.62 7.49
C VAL A 311 -7.43 18.35 7.74
N GLN A 312 -7.79 17.63 6.68
CA GLN A 312 -8.36 16.28 6.83
C GLN A 312 -7.20 15.31 7.07
N VAL A 313 -7.01 14.89 8.33
CA VAL A 313 -5.97 13.92 8.70
C VAL A 313 -6.54 12.51 8.70
N VAL A 314 -5.84 11.58 8.06
CA VAL A 314 -6.18 10.15 7.97
C VAL A 314 -4.96 9.33 8.33
N VAL A 315 -5.14 8.29 9.14
CA VAL A 315 -4.06 7.38 9.52
C VAL A 315 -4.40 5.98 9.05
N LEU A 316 -3.52 5.42 8.23
CA LEU A 316 -3.61 4.07 7.71
C LEU A 316 -2.55 3.19 8.38
N LEU A 317 -3.00 2.22 9.17
CA LEU A 317 -2.13 1.27 9.87
C LEU A 317 -1.41 0.33 8.90
N ALA A 318 -2.05 0.06 7.77
CA ALA A 318 -1.46 -0.59 6.62
C ALA A 318 -2.27 -0.26 5.37
N LEU A 319 -1.58 -0.34 4.23
CA LEU A 319 -2.16 -0.33 2.91
C LEU A 319 -1.75 -1.63 2.20
N SER A 320 -2.35 -2.75 2.61
CA SER A 320 -2.01 -4.09 2.10
C SER A 320 -3.25 -4.99 1.99
N ASP A 321 -3.13 -6.04 1.18
CA ASP A 321 -4.18 -7.07 1.04
C ASP A 321 -4.21 -8.02 2.26
N GLU A 322 -3.12 -8.12 3.03
CA GLU A 322 -2.92 -9.06 4.15
C GLU A 322 -3.55 -8.58 5.48
N GLY A 323 -3.98 -7.33 5.55
CA GLY A 323 -4.69 -6.77 6.68
C GLY A 323 -3.84 -6.03 7.70
N ALA A 324 -4.38 -5.87 8.92
CA ALA A 324 -3.79 -4.96 9.90
C ALA A 324 -2.55 -5.62 10.53
N PRO A 325 -1.32 -5.15 10.23
CA PRO A 325 -0.12 -5.61 10.92
C PRO A 325 -0.19 -5.20 12.39
N ALA A 326 0.74 -5.70 13.20
CA ALA A 326 0.92 -5.20 14.57
C ALA A 326 1.13 -3.68 14.55
N TYR A 327 0.43 -2.94 15.41
CA TYR A 327 0.50 -1.49 15.49
C TYR A 327 0.43 -1.00 16.94
N ASP A 328 0.85 0.25 17.16
CA ASP A 328 0.76 0.88 18.49
C ASP A 328 -0.68 1.30 18.81
N HIS A 329 -1.36 0.50 19.63
CA HIS A 329 -2.73 0.75 20.07
C HIS A 329 -2.87 2.02 20.93
N GLU A 330 -1.85 2.40 21.70
CA GLU A 330 -1.89 3.59 22.54
C GLU A 330 -1.85 4.86 21.69
N ASN A 331 -1.03 4.87 20.64
CA ASN A 331 -0.97 5.96 19.66
C ASN A 331 -2.24 6.02 18.82
N ALA A 332 -2.75 4.88 18.35
CA ALA A 332 -4.02 4.83 17.63
C ALA A 332 -5.19 5.39 18.47
N ALA A 333 -5.29 5.00 19.76
CA ALA A 333 -6.31 5.51 20.67
C ALA A 333 -6.15 7.02 20.93
N ALA A 334 -4.91 7.50 21.10
CA ALA A 334 -4.64 8.92 21.30
C ALA A 334 -5.01 9.76 20.07
N LEU A 335 -4.74 9.26 18.86
CA LEU A 335 -5.13 9.91 17.60
C LEU A 335 -6.66 9.91 17.42
N ALA A 336 -7.33 8.81 17.76
CA ALA A 336 -8.79 8.73 17.73
C ALA A 336 -9.43 9.76 18.68
N ALA A 337 -8.86 10.00 19.86
CA ALA A 337 -9.31 11.04 20.78
C ALA A 337 -9.17 12.46 20.21
N LEU A 338 -8.29 12.66 19.22
CA LEU A 338 -8.13 13.90 18.45
C LEU A 338 -9.08 13.97 17.23
N GLY A 339 -9.97 13.00 17.05
CA GLY A 339 -10.88 12.91 15.90
C GLY A 339 -10.20 12.39 14.63
N VAL A 340 -9.03 11.75 14.75
CA VAL A 340 -8.29 11.18 13.63
C VAL A 340 -8.43 9.65 13.65
N PRO A 341 -9.20 9.06 12.72
CA PRO A 341 -9.36 7.62 12.69
C PRO A 341 -8.07 6.94 12.21
N ALA A 342 -7.68 5.87 12.91
CA ALA A 342 -6.59 4.97 12.54
C ALA A 342 -7.15 3.58 12.23
N PHE A 343 -6.93 3.08 11.01
CA PHE A 343 -7.45 1.78 10.58
C PHE A 343 -6.60 1.20 9.44
N ALA A 344 -6.68 -0.12 9.23
CA ALA A 344 -6.07 -0.75 8.06
C ALA A 344 -7.00 -0.60 6.84
N CYS A 345 -6.42 -0.30 5.68
CA CYS A 345 -7.17 -0.13 4.43
C CYS A 345 -6.62 -1.10 3.39
N THR A 346 -7.51 -1.83 2.70
CA THR A 346 -7.08 -2.58 1.52
C THR A 346 -6.86 -1.61 0.35
N PRO A 347 -5.98 -1.95 -0.60
CA PRO A 347 -5.81 -1.20 -1.84
C PRO A 347 -7.13 -0.91 -2.56
N ASP A 348 -8.05 -1.88 -2.65
CA ASP A 348 -9.32 -1.68 -3.35
C ASP A 348 -10.27 -0.68 -2.64
N ALA A 349 -10.10 -0.47 -1.33
CA ALA A 349 -10.89 0.47 -0.54
C ALA A 349 -10.31 1.89 -0.54
N PHE A 350 -9.01 2.05 -0.81
CA PHE A 350 -8.33 3.34 -0.78
C PHE A 350 -8.94 4.41 -1.72
N PRO A 351 -9.39 4.09 -2.95
CA PRO A 351 -10.12 5.03 -3.80
C PRO A 351 -11.36 5.64 -3.13
N GLU A 352 -12.13 4.82 -2.40
CA GLU A 352 -13.36 5.28 -1.74
C GLU A 352 -13.05 6.12 -0.51
N LEU A 353 -11.99 5.76 0.23
CA LEU A 353 -11.46 6.54 1.33
C LEU A 353 -11.06 7.95 0.87
N MET A 354 -10.27 8.04 -0.21
CA MET A 354 -9.86 9.33 -0.76
C MET A 354 -11.06 10.15 -1.23
N ALA A 355 -12.06 9.51 -1.85
CA ALA A 355 -13.31 10.17 -2.19
C ALA A 355 -14.05 10.70 -0.95
N ALA A 356 -14.11 9.92 0.14
CA ALA A 356 -14.69 10.35 1.41
C ALA A 356 -13.95 11.54 2.03
N ALA A 357 -12.61 11.51 2.04
CA ALA A 357 -11.76 12.57 2.56
C ALA A 357 -11.92 13.87 1.75
N ILE A 358 -11.98 13.79 0.42
CA ILE A 358 -12.24 14.93 -0.46
C ILE A 358 -13.61 15.55 -0.19
N GLU A 359 -14.63 14.72 -0.01
CA GLU A 359 -15.98 15.19 0.30
C GLU A 359 -16.17 15.65 1.75
N ARG A 360 -15.14 15.51 2.61
CA ARG A 360 -15.22 15.74 4.06
C ARG A 360 -16.37 14.97 4.71
N ARG A 361 -16.60 13.74 4.25
CA ARG A 361 -17.50 12.81 4.93
C ARG A 361 -16.86 12.36 6.24
N ASP A 362 -17.67 11.90 7.18
CA ASP A 362 -17.18 11.33 8.43
C ASP A 362 -16.36 10.06 8.14
N LEU A 363 -15.05 10.18 8.34
CA LEU A 363 -14.10 9.09 8.10
C LEU A 363 -14.11 8.06 9.23
N THR A 364 -14.64 8.39 10.40
CA THR A 364 -14.81 7.46 11.52
C THR A 364 -15.89 6.43 11.20
N ALA A 365 -17.02 6.91 10.67
CA ALA A 365 -18.09 6.05 10.17
C ALA A 365 -17.65 5.19 8.97
N PHE A 366 -16.74 5.72 8.13
CA PHE A 366 -16.12 4.96 7.06
C PHE A 366 -15.26 3.82 7.63
N ALA A 367 -14.35 4.13 8.57
CA ALA A 367 -13.48 3.15 9.20
C ALA A 367 -14.26 1.99 9.85
N ALA A 368 -15.37 2.29 10.54
CA ALA A 368 -16.24 1.28 11.14
C ALA A 368 -16.84 0.30 10.11
N ARG A 369 -17.30 0.80 8.95
CA ARG A 369 -17.85 -0.04 7.88
C ARG A 369 -16.84 -1.02 7.29
N PHE A 370 -15.58 -0.61 7.17
CA PHE A 370 -14.52 -1.46 6.62
C PHE A 370 -13.95 -2.43 7.67
N ALA A 371 -14.00 -2.07 8.95
CA ALA A 371 -13.70 -2.99 10.04
C ALA A 371 -14.72 -4.15 10.11
N ASP A 372 -16.02 -3.85 9.98
CA ASP A 372 -17.09 -4.86 10.04
C ASP A 372 -17.11 -5.83 8.84
N GLN A 373 -16.73 -5.36 7.65
CA GLN A 373 -16.63 -6.21 6.45
C GLN A 373 -15.56 -7.29 6.58
N LYS A 374 -14.53 -7.08 7.40
CA LYS A 374 -13.48 -8.08 7.67
C LYS A 374 -13.85 -9.11 8.73
N ALA A 375 -14.82 -8.83 9.59
CA ALA A 375 -15.32 -9.81 10.57
C ALA A 375 -16.34 -10.79 9.96
N SER A 376 -16.78 -10.53 8.71
CA SER A 376 -17.93 -11.19 8.08
C SER A 376 -17.56 -12.13 6.92
N GLY A 377 -16.28 -12.23 6.55
CA GLY A 377 -15.76 -13.10 5.49
C GLY A 377 -14.48 -13.75 5.94
#